data_AF-A0A3D9YYU5-F1
#
_entry.id   AF-A0A3D9YYU5-F1
#
_cell.length_a   1.000
_cell.length_b   1.000
_cell.length_c   1.000
_cell.angle_alpha   90.00
_cell.angle_beta   90.00
_cell.angle_gamma   90.00
#
_symmetry.space_group_name_H-M   'P 1'
#
loop_
_entity.id
_entity.type
_entity.pdbx_description
1 polymer ?
#
loop_
_entity_poly.entity_id
_entity_poly.type
_entity_poly.pdbx_seq_one_letter_code
_entity_poly.pdbx_strand_id
1 'polypeptide(L)'
;MPLMNSPAKTTLVPFTIIFLALTSIARAGDAGSPDLDALRLLAPVSALGVPPQDKTGALAANLKVTQQIQNGSAKQPLLQDFKIQQQQALRDAFITKDNAVEFADGLGSELGGLYQSAAKYTSTDDGLTASGINISPALETLFYIANAEENKASGTAKYFFADGKADKKACLWSKAHEVLDDVHGKIDVFGTAYDHDPVTKECTDITDKQFDSDPTACTKSFDKYGNSRPFQTEPGLAIYLGKDYFGVPVSNLSFLCGPQQPLQTSPSFPSGHTTFGYTESVLLGILVPARYPQMIVRAAEYGNDRIILGAHYAMDVLAGRTLALYEVARLLDPKTGAGAAASKAPANKSHADFSSVLAQARKDLTQFFLRECSEKILSACAAQDHSRFANADKNEAFYNATQTYGLPVVWPAAAKATEDVSKLTPNPGYLLTAAYPKLALEDADRILAETEGPGGGFLDGGNPLGVYSRLDLYHAAQKAQAMEAADNKPAH
;
A
#
# COMPACT_ATOMS: atom_id res chain seq x y z
N MET A 1 48.59 -31.79 84.28
CA MET A 1 49.13 -32.99 83.60
C MET A 1 48.10 -34.10 83.69
N PRO A 2 47.80 -34.88 82.64
CA PRO A 2 47.99 -34.64 81.21
C PRO A 2 46.78 -35.03 80.29
N LEU A 3 46.86 -34.55 79.03
CA LEU A 3 46.38 -35.11 77.73
C LEU A 3 44.86 -35.26 77.46
N MET A 4 44.22 -34.42 76.61
CA MET A 4 44.24 -34.33 75.12
C MET A 4 43.54 -35.49 74.39
N ASN A 5 42.38 -35.19 73.77
CA ASN A 5 42.14 -35.43 72.34
C ASN A 5 40.88 -34.67 71.85
N SER A 6 41.05 -33.92 70.76
CA SER A 6 40.02 -33.08 70.12
C SER A 6 38.94 -33.89 69.39
N PRO A 7 37.66 -33.47 69.43
CA PRO A 7 36.66 -33.87 68.46
C PRO A 7 36.47 -32.80 67.37
N ALA A 8 36.31 -33.27 66.14
CA ALA A 8 36.04 -32.49 64.94
C ALA A 8 34.74 -31.66 65.08
N LYS A 9 34.80 -30.37 64.76
CA LYS A 9 33.63 -29.50 64.63
C LYS A 9 33.23 -29.42 63.15
N THR A 10 32.12 -30.05 62.83
CA THR A 10 31.37 -29.89 61.59
C THR A 10 30.75 -28.49 61.57
N THR A 11 31.16 -27.64 60.64
CA THR A 11 30.59 -26.31 60.42
C THR A 11 29.25 -26.44 59.69
N LEU A 12 28.14 -26.12 60.39
CA LEU A 12 26.86 -25.80 59.76
C LEU A 12 26.98 -24.45 59.04
N VAL A 13 26.77 -24.43 57.73
CA VAL A 13 26.60 -23.22 56.93
C VAL A 13 25.15 -22.76 57.04
N PRO A 14 24.87 -21.48 57.35
CA PRO A 14 23.50 -20.98 57.46
C PRO A 14 22.85 -20.88 56.07
N PHE A 15 21.67 -21.46 55.92
CA PHE A 15 20.79 -21.28 54.77
C PHE A 15 20.27 -19.83 54.75
N THR A 16 20.86 -18.98 53.91
CA THR A 16 20.29 -17.69 53.55
C THR A 16 19.18 -17.94 52.53
N ILE A 17 17.93 -17.80 52.96
CA ILE A 17 16.76 -17.77 52.07
C ILE A 17 16.84 -16.48 51.25
N ILE A 18 17.31 -16.58 50.00
CA ILE A 18 17.25 -15.50 49.03
C ILE A 18 15.78 -15.42 48.58
N PHE A 19 15.07 -14.39 49.05
CA PHE A 19 13.84 -13.94 48.39
C PHE A 19 14.22 -13.50 46.97
N LEU A 20 13.96 -14.36 45.98
CA LEU A 20 13.88 -13.91 44.58
C LEU A 20 12.64 -13.02 44.48
N ALA A 21 12.84 -11.71 44.59
CA ALA A 21 11.91 -10.75 44.04
C ALA A 21 11.88 -11.00 42.52
N LEU A 22 10.83 -11.67 42.04
CA LEU A 22 10.45 -11.68 40.63
C LEU A 22 10.03 -10.26 40.27
N THR A 23 11.01 -9.39 40.06
CA THR A 23 10.81 -8.19 39.26
C THR A 23 10.61 -8.69 37.83
N SER A 24 9.38 -8.65 37.36
CA SER A 24 9.09 -8.68 35.93
C SER A 24 9.76 -7.45 35.32
N ILE A 25 11.00 -7.60 34.89
CA ILE A 25 11.62 -6.69 33.93
C ILE A 25 10.81 -6.92 32.66
N ALA A 26 9.79 -6.07 32.46
CA ALA A 26 9.21 -5.90 31.14
C ALA A 26 10.38 -5.60 30.20
N ARG A 27 10.61 -6.51 29.26
CA ARG A 27 11.62 -6.34 28.23
C ARG A 27 11.15 -5.16 27.38
N ALA A 28 11.73 -3.99 27.60
CA ALA A 28 11.61 -2.89 26.66
C ALA A 28 12.37 -3.33 25.39
N GLY A 29 11.64 -3.87 24.41
CA GLY A 29 12.20 -4.31 23.14
C GLY A 29 11.37 -5.41 22.51
N ASP A 30 10.43 -5.01 21.64
CA ASP A 30 9.97 -5.76 20.46
C ASP A 30 9.06 -4.89 19.56
N ALA A 31 9.37 -3.59 19.42
CA ALA A 31 8.92 -2.86 18.23
C ALA A 31 9.83 -3.30 17.07
N GLY A 32 9.25 -3.93 16.03
CA GLY A 32 9.98 -4.24 14.81
C GLY A 32 10.54 -2.97 14.17
N SER A 33 11.56 -3.10 13.32
CA SER A 33 11.84 -2.00 12.38
C SER A 33 10.62 -1.83 11.46
N PRO A 34 10.28 -0.62 10.98
CA PRO A 34 9.15 -0.38 10.08
C PRO A 34 9.06 -1.37 8.91
N ASP A 35 10.22 -1.71 8.33
CA ASP A 35 10.32 -2.69 7.25
C ASP A 35 9.80 -4.09 7.65
N LEU A 36 10.03 -4.55 8.89
CA LEU A 36 9.58 -5.86 9.37
C LEU A 36 8.07 -5.88 9.64
N ASP A 37 7.51 -4.79 10.13
CA ASP A 37 6.07 -4.71 10.38
C ASP A 37 5.28 -4.66 9.05
N ALA A 38 5.82 -3.98 8.03
CA ALA A 38 5.31 -4.07 6.66
C ALA A 38 5.36 -5.50 6.10
N LEU A 39 6.41 -6.28 6.39
CA LEU A 39 6.45 -7.70 6.02
C LEU A 39 5.40 -8.52 6.80
N ARG A 40 5.28 -8.34 8.11
CA ARG A 40 4.27 -9.03 8.94
C ARG A 40 2.84 -8.74 8.52
N LEU A 41 2.57 -7.50 8.10
CA LEU A 41 1.28 -7.08 7.56
C LEU A 41 0.88 -7.92 6.33
N LEU A 42 1.84 -8.21 5.45
CA LEU A 42 1.60 -8.91 4.20
C LEU A 42 1.81 -10.43 4.29
N ALA A 43 2.46 -10.90 5.35
CA ALA A 43 2.84 -12.30 5.55
C ALA A 43 1.72 -13.33 5.37
N PRO A 44 0.45 -13.09 5.75
CA PRO A 44 -0.60 -14.11 5.63
C PRO A 44 -0.82 -14.65 4.21
N VAL A 45 -0.46 -13.92 3.14
CA VAL A 45 -0.52 -14.44 1.76
C VAL A 45 0.36 -15.67 1.58
N SER A 46 1.50 -15.73 2.29
CA SER A 46 2.50 -16.80 2.20
C SER A 46 1.97 -18.15 2.73
N ALA A 47 0.91 -18.12 3.53
CA ALA A 47 0.29 -19.31 4.12
C ALA A 47 -0.81 -19.93 3.24
N LEU A 48 -1.24 -19.29 2.14
CA LEU A 48 -2.41 -19.74 1.36
C LEU A 48 -2.18 -21.07 0.62
N GLY A 49 -0.94 -21.37 0.26
CA GLY A 49 -0.56 -22.61 -0.44
C GLY A 49 -0.05 -23.72 0.48
N VAL A 50 -0.02 -23.50 1.80
CA VAL A 50 0.59 -24.42 2.76
C VAL A 50 -0.49 -25.31 3.39
N PRO A 51 -0.28 -26.65 3.47
CA PRO A 51 -1.22 -27.55 4.12
C PRO A 51 -1.56 -27.16 5.58
N PRO A 52 -2.81 -27.38 6.04
CA PRO A 52 -3.91 -28.02 5.32
C PRO A 52 -4.41 -27.18 4.13
N GLN A 53 -4.79 -27.85 3.04
CA GLN A 53 -5.03 -27.29 1.68
C GLN A 53 -6.22 -26.32 1.57
N ASP A 54 -6.83 -25.91 2.68
CA ASP A 54 -8.15 -25.26 2.75
C ASP A 54 -8.19 -23.84 2.15
N LYS A 55 -7.03 -23.23 1.88
CA LYS A 55 -6.91 -21.85 1.37
C LYS A 55 -6.52 -21.75 -0.12
N THR A 56 -6.21 -22.87 -0.76
CA THR A 56 -5.86 -22.89 -2.20
C THR A 56 -6.99 -22.39 -3.12
N GLY A 57 -8.24 -22.52 -2.67
CA GLY A 57 -9.41 -21.94 -3.36
C GLY A 57 -9.35 -20.41 -3.49
N ALA A 58 -8.67 -19.71 -2.57
CA ALA A 58 -8.47 -18.27 -2.66
C ALA A 58 -7.47 -17.89 -3.76
N LEU A 59 -6.42 -18.69 -3.96
CA LEU A 59 -5.45 -18.50 -5.05
C LEU A 59 -6.11 -18.75 -6.41
N ALA A 60 -6.89 -19.83 -6.54
CA ALA A 60 -7.67 -20.09 -7.75
C ALA A 60 -8.68 -18.97 -8.06
N ALA A 61 -9.36 -18.45 -7.03
CA ALA A 61 -10.27 -17.31 -7.17
C ALA A 61 -9.53 -16.03 -7.59
N ASN A 62 -8.33 -15.79 -7.06
CA ASN A 62 -7.48 -14.66 -7.42
C ASN A 62 -7.08 -14.69 -8.89
N LEU A 63 -6.61 -15.83 -9.41
CA LEU A 63 -6.31 -15.98 -10.83
C LEU A 63 -7.56 -15.74 -11.69
N LYS A 64 -8.68 -16.38 -11.34
CA LYS A 64 -9.93 -16.26 -12.10
C LYS A 64 -10.47 -14.83 -12.14
N VAL A 65 -10.50 -14.12 -10.99
CA VAL A 65 -11.07 -12.78 -10.95
C VAL A 65 -10.17 -11.78 -11.66
N THR A 66 -8.84 -11.95 -11.56
CA THR A 66 -7.85 -11.16 -12.30
C THR A 66 -8.11 -11.26 -13.80
N GLN A 67 -8.21 -12.48 -14.33
CA GLN A 67 -8.52 -12.72 -15.75
C GLN A 67 -9.83 -12.07 -16.18
N GLN A 68 -10.88 -12.20 -15.36
CA GLN A 68 -12.20 -11.64 -15.67
C GLN A 68 -12.19 -10.10 -15.71
N ILE A 69 -11.45 -9.46 -14.80
CA ILE A 69 -11.28 -8.01 -14.80
C ILE A 69 -10.46 -7.59 -16.04
N GLN A 70 -9.34 -8.28 -16.29
CA GLN A 70 -8.40 -8.00 -17.38
C GLN A 70 -9.07 -8.04 -18.77
N ASN A 71 -9.94 -9.02 -18.99
CA ASN A 71 -10.63 -9.20 -20.27
C ASN A 71 -12.02 -8.53 -20.32
N GLY A 72 -12.47 -7.87 -19.25
CA GLY A 72 -13.74 -7.16 -19.18
C GLY A 72 -14.98 -8.05 -19.04
N SER A 73 -14.81 -9.34 -18.72
CA SER A 73 -15.93 -10.26 -18.43
C SER A 73 -16.41 -10.22 -16.96
N ALA A 74 -15.65 -9.57 -16.08
CA ALA A 74 -16.07 -9.30 -14.70
C ALA A 74 -17.33 -8.44 -14.67
N LYS A 75 -18.24 -8.75 -13.74
CA LYS A 75 -19.49 -7.99 -13.51
C LYS A 75 -19.32 -6.86 -12.49
N GLN A 76 -18.08 -6.54 -12.11
CA GLN A 76 -17.83 -5.47 -11.14
C GLN A 76 -18.27 -4.13 -11.73
N PRO A 77 -18.81 -3.21 -10.91
CA PRO A 77 -19.03 -1.83 -11.32
C PRO A 77 -17.73 -1.20 -11.83
N LEU A 78 -17.85 -0.30 -12.80
CA LEU A 78 -16.76 0.54 -13.30
C LEU A 78 -17.23 2.00 -13.27
N LEU A 79 -16.30 2.93 -13.10
CA LEU A 79 -16.59 4.36 -13.16
C LEU A 79 -16.97 4.78 -14.59
N GLN A 80 -16.41 4.09 -15.58
CA GLN A 80 -16.58 4.34 -17.01
C GLN A 80 -16.73 3.04 -17.80
N ASP A 81 -17.08 3.13 -19.08
CA ASP A 81 -17.13 1.96 -19.96
C ASP A 81 -15.77 1.27 -20.04
N PHE A 82 -15.75 -0.06 -20.15
CA PHE A 82 -14.52 -0.85 -20.07
C PHE A 82 -13.42 -0.43 -21.04
N LYS A 83 -13.76 -0.02 -22.27
CA LYS A 83 -12.77 0.49 -23.24
C LYS A 83 -12.15 1.83 -22.81
N ILE A 84 -12.93 2.68 -22.14
CA ILE A 84 -12.42 3.93 -21.58
C ILE A 84 -11.52 3.62 -20.38
N GLN A 85 -11.89 2.63 -19.56
CA GLN A 85 -11.04 2.16 -18.47
C GLN A 85 -9.71 1.56 -18.98
N GLN A 86 -9.72 0.80 -20.07
CA GLN A 86 -8.51 0.33 -20.72
C GLN A 86 -7.58 1.49 -21.13
N GLN A 87 -8.15 2.55 -21.72
CA GLN A 87 -7.38 3.75 -22.05
C GLN A 87 -6.85 4.46 -20.80
N GLN A 88 -7.63 4.52 -19.71
CA GLN A 88 -7.15 5.05 -18.43
C GLN A 88 -5.98 4.20 -17.89
N ALA A 89 -6.06 2.87 -17.97
CA ALA A 89 -5.01 1.98 -17.53
C ALA A 89 -3.68 2.13 -18.30
N LEU A 90 -3.70 2.53 -19.58
CA LEU A 90 -2.48 2.88 -20.33
C LEU A 90 -1.89 4.22 -19.89
N ARG A 91 -2.74 5.18 -19.53
CA ARG A 91 -2.30 6.45 -18.96
C ARG A 91 -1.62 6.20 -17.62
N ASP A 92 -2.34 5.50 -16.73
CA ASP A 92 -1.95 5.12 -15.37
C ASP A 92 -0.84 4.06 -15.33
N ALA A 93 -0.35 3.63 -16.50
CA ALA A 93 0.81 2.77 -16.59
C ALA A 93 2.08 3.51 -16.13
N PHE A 94 2.16 4.82 -16.37
CA PHE A 94 3.26 5.69 -15.96
C PHE A 94 3.16 6.03 -14.45
N ILE A 95 4.25 6.54 -13.89
CA ILE A 95 4.33 7.02 -12.50
C ILE A 95 4.88 8.44 -12.55
N THR A 96 4.06 9.43 -12.20
CA THR A 96 4.52 10.81 -12.00
C THR A 96 5.06 11.02 -10.58
N LYS A 97 6.38 10.85 -10.37
CA LYS A 97 6.96 10.91 -9.02
C LYS A 97 6.94 12.32 -8.43
N ASP A 98 6.60 12.40 -7.16
CA ASP A 98 6.84 13.57 -6.28
C ASP A 98 6.01 14.81 -6.60
N ASN A 99 4.91 14.65 -7.36
CA ASN A 99 3.99 15.75 -7.64
C ASN A 99 2.51 15.39 -7.77
N ALA A 100 2.14 14.10 -7.70
CA ALA A 100 0.76 13.60 -7.72
C ALA A 100 -0.13 14.08 -8.89
N VAL A 101 0.46 14.59 -9.98
CA VAL A 101 -0.29 15.17 -11.11
C VAL A 101 -1.17 14.13 -11.81
N GLU A 102 -0.73 12.87 -11.83
CA GLU A 102 -1.44 11.76 -12.46
C GLU A 102 -2.76 11.42 -11.76
N PHE A 103 -2.85 11.68 -10.44
CA PHE A 103 -4.00 11.40 -9.58
C PHE A 103 -4.90 12.60 -9.32
N ALA A 104 -4.42 13.80 -9.66
CA ALA A 104 -5.14 15.02 -9.37
C ALA A 104 -6.52 15.11 -10.05
N ASP A 105 -6.79 14.29 -11.07
CA ASP A 105 -8.12 14.16 -11.67
C ASP A 105 -9.19 13.61 -10.69
N GLY A 106 -8.78 12.91 -9.62
CA GLY A 106 -9.66 12.55 -8.49
C GLY A 106 -10.22 13.75 -7.71
N LEU A 107 -9.55 14.90 -7.77
CA LEU A 107 -10.03 16.15 -7.18
C LEU A 107 -11.25 16.73 -7.91
N GLY A 108 -11.67 16.10 -9.01
CA GLY A 108 -12.78 16.53 -9.86
C GLY A 108 -12.31 17.42 -11.00
N SER A 109 -13.23 17.77 -11.89
CA SER A 109 -12.89 18.50 -13.12
C SER A 109 -12.23 19.85 -12.88
N GLU A 110 -12.73 20.65 -11.94
CA GLU A 110 -12.21 22.00 -11.70
C GLU A 110 -10.88 21.97 -10.95
N LEU A 111 -10.86 21.47 -9.71
CA LEU A 111 -9.63 21.41 -8.91
C LEU A 111 -8.54 20.55 -9.56
N GLY A 112 -8.92 19.42 -10.16
CA GLY A 112 -7.99 18.55 -10.87
C GLY A 112 -7.42 19.21 -12.11
N GLY A 113 -8.26 19.91 -12.89
CA GLY A 113 -7.82 20.69 -14.06
C GLY A 113 -6.84 21.80 -13.68
N LEU A 114 -7.12 22.56 -12.61
CA LEU A 114 -6.21 23.56 -12.07
C LEU A 114 -4.88 22.95 -11.64
N TYR A 115 -4.92 21.85 -10.89
CA TYR A 115 -3.72 21.15 -10.44
C TYR A 115 -2.86 20.68 -11.63
N GLN A 116 -3.47 20.00 -12.61
CA GLN A 116 -2.77 19.47 -13.79
C GLN A 116 -2.31 20.56 -14.78
N SER A 117 -2.86 21.77 -14.69
CA SER A 117 -2.36 22.92 -15.43
C SER A 117 -1.06 23.47 -14.84
N ALA A 118 -0.90 23.40 -13.52
CA ALA A 118 0.21 23.96 -12.77
C ALA A 118 1.35 22.96 -12.50
N ALA A 119 1.00 21.72 -12.16
CA ALA A 119 1.95 20.61 -12.05
C ALA A 119 2.03 19.84 -13.36
N LYS A 120 3.24 19.48 -13.81
CA LYS A 120 3.45 18.73 -15.07
C LYS A 120 4.60 17.77 -14.93
N TYR A 121 4.55 16.68 -15.70
CA TYR A 121 5.70 15.82 -15.97
C TYR A 121 6.08 15.99 -17.43
N THR A 122 7.31 16.41 -17.68
CA THR A 122 7.87 16.43 -19.04
C THR A 122 8.90 15.30 -19.14
N SER A 123 8.77 14.45 -20.16
CA SER A 123 9.82 13.50 -20.52
C SER A 123 10.90 14.25 -21.28
N THR A 124 12.15 14.25 -20.81
CA THR A 124 13.30 14.75 -21.59
C THR A 124 13.87 13.60 -22.42
N ASP A 125 13.08 13.06 -23.34
CA ASP A 125 13.48 12.18 -24.47
C ASP A 125 14.34 10.92 -24.23
N ASP A 126 14.78 10.59 -23.00
CA ASP A 126 15.62 9.41 -22.72
C ASP A 126 14.92 8.32 -21.88
N GLY A 127 13.70 8.58 -21.40
CA GLY A 127 12.94 7.66 -20.54
C GLY A 127 13.59 7.40 -19.18
N LEU A 128 14.60 8.19 -18.79
CA LEU A 128 15.41 7.99 -17.58
C LEU A 128 15.56 9.29 -16.76
N THR A 129 15.43 10.45 -17.39
CA THR A 129 15.35 11.76 -16.75
C THR A 129 13.97 12.37 -16.99
N ALA A 130 13.22 12.56 -15.92
CA ALA A 130 11.97 13.28 -15.94
C ALA A 130 12.03 14.37 -14.87
N SER A 131 11.82 15.62 -15.27
CA SER A 131 11.71 16.76 -14.35
C SER A 131 10.24 17.13 -14.20
N GLY A 132 9.73 17.08 -12.96
CA GLY A 132 8.38 17.56 -12.64
C GLY A 132 8.36 19.06 -12.38
N ILE A 133 7.33 19.75 -12.88
CA ILE A 133 6.93 21.06 -12.36
C ILE A 133 5.98 20.80 -11.19
N ASN A 134 6.24 21.47 -10.07
CA ASN A 134 5.50 21.36 -8.82
C ASN A 134 4.76 22.67 -8.50
N ILE A 135 3.63 22.57 -7.80
CA ILE A 135 2.87 23.74 -7.32
C ILE A 135 3.64 24.48 -6.22
N SER A 136 4.28 23.75 -5.30
CA SER A 136 5.14 24.33 -4.27
C SER A 136 6.24 23.35 -3.82
N PRO A 137 7.35 23.86 -3.25
CA PRO A 137 8.38 22.99 -2.67
C PRO A 137 7.89 22.12 -1.52
N ALA A 138 6.88 22.57 -0.76
CA ALA A 138 6.32 21.79 0.35
C ALA A 138 5.52 20.58 -0.16
N LEU A 139 4.74 20.75 -1.22
CA LEU A 139 4.04 19.64 -1.89
C LEU A 139 5.04 18.61 -2.45
N GLU A 140 6.07 19.07 -3.16
CA GLU A 140 7.12 18.20 -3.68
C GLU A 140 7.81 17.41 -2.56
N THR A 141 8.13 18.07 -1.45
CA THR A 141 8.79 17.44 -0.29
C THR A 141 7.87 16.43 0.38
N LEU A 142 6.57 16.73 0.49
CA LEU A 142 5.58 15.83 1.07
C LEU A 142 5.50 14.51 0.30
N PHE A 143 5.26 14.59 -1.02
CA PHE A 143 5.15 13.41 -1.86
C PHE A 143 6.47 12.65 -1.94
N TYR A 144 7.61 13.35 -2.02
CA TYR A 144 8.93 12.73 -2.00
C TYR A 144 9.17 11.87 -0.75
N ILE A 145 8.89 12.41 0.45
CA ILE A 145 9.10 11.66 1.70
C ILE A 145 8.21 10.42 1.72
N ALA A 146 6.93 10.58 1.41
CA ALA A 146 5.98 9.46 1.43
C ALA A 146 6.36 8.38 0.41
N ASN A 147 6.62 8.76 -0.84
CA ASN A 147 7.00 7.85 -1.91
C ASN A 147 8.32 7.12 -1.62
N ALA A 148 9.28 7.75 -0.94
CA ALA A 148 10.56 7.14 -0.60
C ALA A 148 10.40 5.98 0.40
N GLU A 149 9.58 6.18 1.44
CA GLU A 149 9.30 5.16 2.45
C GLU A 149 8.52 3.98 1.86
N GLU A 150 7.50 4.28 1.06
CA GLU A 150 6.68 3.27 0.37
C GLU A 150 7.48 2.44 -0.63
N ASN A 151 8.33 3.10 -1.43
CA ASN A 151 9.19 2.42 -2.38
C ASN A 151 10.18 1.49 -1.68
N LYS A 152 10.63 1.85 -0.48
CA LYS A 152 11.48 0.98 0.35
C LYS A 152 10.67 -0.23 0.85
N ALA A 153 9.53 0.00 1.50
CA ALA A 153 8.71 -1.07 2.07
C ALA A 153 8.20 -2.05 1.00
N SER A 154 7.60 -1.52 -0.09
CA SER A 154 7.09 -2.32 -1.21
C SER A 154 8.20 -3.03 -1.97
N GLY A 155 9.34 -2.36 -2.17
CA GLY A 155 10.52 -2.93 -2.79
C GLY A 155 11.06 -4.14 -2.02
N THR A 156 11.17 -4.01 -0.69
CA THR A 156 11.61 -5.12 0.16
C THR A 156 10.61 -6.26 0.22
N ALA A 157 9.32 -5.97 0.41
CA ALA A 157 8.26 -6.98 0.41
C ALA A 157 8.27 -7.81 -0.89
N LYS A 158 8.53 -7.15 -2.02
CA LYS A 158 8.52 -7.79 -3.32
C LYS A 158 9.50 -8.95 -3.46
N TYR A 159 10.76 -8.72 -3.10
CA TYR A 159 11.77 -9.79 -3.18
C TYR A 159 11.63 -10.76 -2.01
N PHE A 160 11.22 -10.27 -0.84
CA PHE A 160 11.06 -11.13 0.33
C PHE A 160 10.06 -12.25 0.10
N PHE A 161 8.84 -11.92 -0.36
CA PHE A 161 7.81 -12.93 -0.62
C PHE A 161 8.08 -13.79 -1.86
N ALA A 162 9.00 -13.37 -2.73
CA ALA A 162 9.29 -14.07 -3.97
C ALA A 162 10.47 -15.05 -3.83
N ASP A 163 11.59 -14.63 -3.21
CA ASP A 163 12.80 -15.44 -3.08
C ASP A 163 13.57 -15.28 -1.75
N GLY A 164 12.98 -14.58 -0.78
CA GLY A 164 13.55 -14.39 0.57
C GLY A 164 14.59 -13.26 0.69
N LYS A 165 14.74 -12.40 -0.32
CA LYS A 165 15.73 -11.30 -0.33
C LYS A 165 15.14 -9.94 0.09
N ALA A 166 16.02 -9.02 0.51
CA ALA A 166 15.71 -7.60 0.76
C ALA A 166 15.53 -6.79 -0.52
N ASP A 167 16.27 -7.18 -1.54
CA ASP A 167 16.34 -6.54 -2.85
C ASP A 167 16.84 -7.58 -3.87
N LYS A 168 17.28 -7.14 -5.06
CA LYS A 168 17.81 -8.05 -6.10
C LYS A 168 19.07 -8.82 -5.70
N LYS A 169 19.73 -8.48 -4.58
CA LYS A 169 21.09 -8.92 -4.23
C LYS A 169 21.20 -9.45 -2.78
N ALA A 170 20.60 -8.79 -1.80
CA ALA A 170 20.87 -9.03 -0.38
C ALA A 170 19.87 -9.99 0.27
N CYS A 171 20.36 -11.03 0.94
CA CYS A 171 19.55 -11.96 1.73
C CYS A 171 19.08 -11.32 3.05
N LEU A 172 17.82 -11.56 3.47
CA LEU A 172 17.27 -11.10 4.76
C LEU A 172 17.13 -12.21 5.82
N TRP A 173 17.83 -13.33 5.64
CA TRP A 173 17.45 -14.63 6.20
C TRP A 173 17.32 -14.74 7.73
N SER A 174 18.01 -13.95 8.54
CA SER A 174 18.05 -14.21 10.00
C SER A 174 16.86 -13.69 10.81
N LYS A 175 16.21 -12.59 10.41
CA LYS A 175 15.02 -12.03 11.09
C LYS A 175 13.76 -12.10 10.26
N ALA A 176 13.90 -12.13 8.93
CA ALA A 176 12.76 -12.19 8.04
C ALA A 176 12.18 -13.62 7.93
N HIS A 177 12.94 -14.66 8.31
CA HIS A 177 12.40 -16.01 8.47
C HIS A 177 11.33 -16.10 9.55
N GLU A 178 11.51 -15.42 10.69
CA GLU A 178 10.51 -15.40 11.77
C GLU A 178 9.13 -14.96 11.24
N VAL A 179 9.11 -13.99 10.32
CA VAL A 179 7.86 -13.50 9.71
C VAL A 179 7.13 -14.58 8.90
N LEU A 180 7.86 -15.42 8.16
CA LEU A 180 7.24 -16.55 7.43
C LEU A 180 6.90 -17.69 8.39
N ASP A 181 7.78 -18.01 9.34
CA ASP A 181 7.60 -19.09 10.30
C ASP A 181 6.37 -18.86 11.19
N ASP A 182 6.14 -17.61 11.63
CA ASP A 182 5.00 -17.18 12.45
C ASP A 182 3.65 -17.51 11.81
N VAL A 183 3.59 -17.51 10.47
CA VAL A 183 2.38 -17.83 9.71
C VAL A 183 2.45 -19.19 9.00
N HIS A 184 3.51 -19.96 9.25
CA HIS A 184 3.84 -21.18 8.53
C HIS A 184 3.82 -21.00 7.01
N GLY A 185 4.32 -19.86 6.54
CA GLY A 185 4.28 -19.44 5.15
C GLY A 185 5.42 -19.96 4.29
N LYS A 186 5.28 -19.76 2.97
CA LYS A 186 6.33 -20.02 1.98
C LYS A 186 6.48 -18.86 1.01
N ILE A 187 7.68 -18.73 0.47
CA ILE A 187 7.95 -17.84 -0.67
C ILE A 187 7.26 -18.36 -1.95
N ASP A 188 7.21 -17.51 -2.97
CA ASP A 188 6.77 -17.87 -4.33
C ASP A 188 5.37 -18.49 -4.40
N VAL A 189 4.43 -17.86 -3.69
CA VAL A 189 3.04 -18.32 -3.55
C VAL A 189 2.36 -18.45 -4.91
N PHE A 190 2.57 -17.47 -5.79
CA PHE A 190 1.88 -17.44 -7.10
C PHE A 190 2.56 -18.30 -8.14
N GLY A 191 3.89 -18.37 -8.17
CA GLY A 191 4.59 -19.31 -9.06
C GLY A 191 4.19 -20.75 -8.75
N THR A 192 4.24 -21.12 -7.46
CA THR A 192 3.83 -22.45 -6.97
C THR A 192 2.36 -22.77 -7.26
N ALA A 193 1.45 -21.79 -7.12
CA ALA A 193 0.02 -22.05 -7.23
C ALA A 193 -0.51 -22.07 -8.67
N TYR A 194 0.20 -21.48 -9.63
CA TYR A 194 -0.25 -21.32 -11.01
C TYR A 194 0.63 -22.08 -12.01
N ASP A 195 1.15 -23.24 -11.58
CA ASP A 195 1.86 -24.24 -12.39
C ASP A 195 3.10 -23.70 -13.14
N HIS A 196 3.86 -22.78 -12.52
CA HIS A 196 5.22 -22.47 -12.98
C HIS A 196 6.25 -23.27 -12.18
N ASP A 197 7.38 -23.59 -12.82
CA ASP A 197 8.50 -24.27 -12.14
C ASP A 197 8.95 -23.38 -10.96
N PRO A 198 8.73 -23.80 -9.70
CA PRO A 198 8.98 -22.95 -8.55
C PRO A 198 10.45 -22.55 -8.51
N VAL A 199 10.75 -21.41 -7.90
CA VAL A 199 12.15 -21.04 -7.60
C VAL A 199 12.75 -22.08 -6.65
N THR A 200 13.39 -23.11 -7.20
CA THR A 200 13.95 -24.25 -6.44
C THR A 200 15.20 -23.91 -5.64
N LYS A 201 15.67 -22.66 -5.67
CA LYS A 201 16.91 -22.24 -5.02
C LYS A 201 16.70 -20.98 -4.19
N GLU A 202 16.31 -21.20 -2.95
CA GLU A 202 16.39 -20.24 -1.85
C GLU A 202 17.68 -19.43 -1.92
N CYS A 203 17.54 -18.10 -2.05
CA CYS A 203 18.63 -17.13 -1.91
C CYS A 203 19.98 -17.51 -2.55
N THR A 204 19.94 -17.83 -3.85
CA THR A 204 21.15 -17.92 -4.68
C THR A 204 21.34 -16.65 -5.52
N ASP A 205 22.61 -16.33 -5.81
CA ASP A 205 22.99 -15.23 -6.71
C ASP A 205 22.53 -15.55 -8.14
N ILE A 206 21.39 -14.99 -8.49
CA ILE A 206 20.88 -15.04 -9.84
C ILE A 206 21.68 -14.01 -10.66
N THR A 207 22.73 -14.46 -11.37
CA THR A 207 23.48 -13.54 -12.22
C THR A 207 22.67 -13.14 -13.45
N ASP A 208 22.62 -11.84 -13.75
CA ASP A 208 21.89 -11.24 -14.89
C ASP A 208 22.40 -11.71 -16.28
N LYS A 209 23.49 -12.50 -16.34
CA LYS A 209 24.24 -12.80 -17.58
C LYS A 209 23.70 -13.96 -18.43
N GLN A 210 22.59 -14.58 -18.02
CA GLN A 210 21.88 -15.58 -18.81
C GLN A 210 20.44 -15.13 -18.99
N PHE A 211 20.17 -14.29 -19.99
CA PHE A 211 19.00 -14.46 -20.87
C PHE A 211 19.11 -13.57 -22.12
N ASP A 212 18.59 -14.14 -23.21
CA ASP A 212 18.57 -13.61 -24.57
C ASP A 212 17.66 -12.39 -24.67
N SER A 213 18.08 -11.41 -25.44
CA SER A 213 17.44 -10.11 -25.69
C SER A 213 16.21 -10.24 -26.60
N ASP A 214 15.40 -11.31 -26.47
CA ASP A 214 14.24 -11.56 -27.32
C ASP A 214 12.95 -11.00 -26.70
N PRO A 215 12.51 -9.79 -27.10
CA PRO A 215 11.26 -9.17 -26.65
C PRO A 215 10.00 -9.96 -27.06
N THR A 216 10.10 -11.02 -27.88
CA THR A 216 8.97 -11.88 -28.24
C THR A 216 8.65 -12.95 -27.18
N ALA A 217 9.48 -13.09 -26.14
CA ALA A 217 9.26 -14.02 -25.03
C ALA A 217 8.33 -13.48 -23.93
N CYS A 218 7.60 -12.38 -24.17
CA CYS A 218 6.80 -11.65 -23.18
C CYS A 218 5.93 -12.54 -22.27
N THR A 219 5.34 -13.61 -22.83
CA THR A 219 4.43 -14.53 -22.14
C THR A 219 5.03 -15.91 -21.85
N LYS A 220 6.31 -16.15 -22.17
CA LYS A 220 6.96 -17.46 -21.93
C LYS A 220 7.46 -17.54 -20.49
N SER A 221 7.22 -18.69 -19.85
CA SER A 221 7.63 -19.13 -18.50
C SER A 221 8.90 -18.50 -17.92
N PHE A 222 8.74 -17.43 -17.15
CA PHE A 222 9.84 -16.79 -16.42
C PHE A 222 9.48 -16.65 -14.94
N ASP A 223 9.57 -17.74 -14.17
CA ASP A 223 9.42 -17.68 -12.71
C ASP A 223 10.76 -17.45 -11.99
N LYS A 224 11.79 -17.02 -12.73
CA LYS A 224 13.16 -16.84 -12.21
C LYS A 224 13.25 -15.98 -10.94
N TYR A 225 12.34 -15.03 -10.78
CA TYR A 225 12.34 -14.10 -9.64
C TYR A 225 11.27 -14.45 -8.59
N GLY A 226 10.47 -15.50 -8.80
CA GLY A 226 9.33 -15.88 -7.98
C GLY A 226 8.16 -14.92 -8.08
N ASN A 227 7.00 -15.35 -7.57
CA ASN A 227 5.72 -14.65 -7.64
C ASN A 227 5.43 -14.11 -9.06
N SER A 228 5.43 -15.02 -10.03
CA SER A 228 5.08 -14.73 -11.43
C SER A 228 3.82 -13.90 -11.59
N ARG A 229 3.85 -12.92 -12.50
CA ARG A 229 2.78 -11.95 -12.79
C ARG A 229 1.66 -12.56 -13.64
N PRO A 230 0.46 -11.93 -13.70
CA PRO A 230 -0.65 -12.43 -14.50
C PRO A 230 -0.30 -12.67 -15.96
N PHE A 231 0.37 -11.73 -16.63
CA PHE A 231 0.76 -11.92 -18.04
C PHE A 231 1.73 -13.10 -18.29
N GLN A 232 2.31 -13.68 -17.24
CA GLN A 232 3.20 -14.85 -17.29
C GLN A 232 2.44 -16.16 -16.99
N THR A 233 1.33 -16.10 -16.26
CA THR A 233 0.58 -17.28 -15.77
C THR A 233 -0.79 -17.44 -16.41
N GLU A 234 -1.40 -16.36 -16.91
CA GLU A 234 -2.71 -16.41 -17.54
C GLU A 234 -2.63 -17.09 -18.92
N PRO A 235 -3.59 -17.96 -19.25
CA PRO A 235 -3.59 -18.67 -20.54
C PRO A 235 -3.87 -17.73 -21.72
N GLY A 236 -4.36 -16.51 -21.46
CA GLY A 236 -4.61 -15.51 -22.48
C GLY A 236 -4.59 -14.10 -21.90
N LEU A 237 -3.77 -13.24 -22.50
CA LEU A 237 -3.67 -11.82 -22.18
C LEU A 237 -4.47 -11.01 -23.20
N ALA A 238 -5.43 -10.21 -22.76
CA ALA A 238 -6.06 -9.22 -23.65
C ALA A 238 -5.05 -8.13 -24.01
N ILE A 239 -4.78 -7.97 -25.32
CA ILE A 239 -3.91 -6.91 -25.84
C ILE A 239 -4.80 -5.81 -26.43
N TYR A 240 -4.50 -4.57 -26.07
CA TYR A 240 -5.24 -3.41 -26.56
C TYR A 240 -4.32 -2.21 -26.76
N LEU A 241 -4.76 -1.29 -27.61
CA LEU A 241 -4.02 -0.10 -28.03
C LEU A 241 -4.71 1.16 -27.52
N GLY A 242 -3.91 2.16 -27.24
CA GLY A 242 -4.38 3.48 -26.84
C GLY A 242 -3.21 4.45 -26.78
N LYS A 243 -3.26 5.39 -25.86
CA LYS A 243 -2.19 6.36 -25.60
C LYS A 243 -1.66 6.25 -24.18
N ASP A 244 -0.36 6.45 -23.99
CA ASP A 244 0.22 6.58 -22.65
C ASP A 244 -0.09 7.95 -22.01
N TYR A 245 0.49 8.19 -20.84
CA TYR A 245 0.44 9.46 -20.12
C TYR A 245 0.86 10.67 -20.98
N PHE A 246 1.84 10.51 -21.87
CA PHE A 246 2.36 11.57 -22.74
C PHE A 246 1.56 11.71 -24.05
N GLY A 247 0.52 10.91 -24.25
CA GLY A 247 -0.28 10.91 -25.46
C GLY A 247 0.33 10.09 -26.60
N VAL A 248 1.40 9.33 -26.36
CA VAL A 248 2.09 8.50 -27.34
C VAL A 248 1.31 7.21 -27.55
N PRO A 249 1.02 6.80 -28.80
CA PRO A 249 0.38 5.53 -29.08
C PRO A 249 1.17 4.35 -28.53
N VAL A 250 0.50 3.48 -27.77
CA VAL A 250 1.14 2.37 -27.05
C VAL A 250 0.18 1.19 -26.92
N SER A 251 0.73 -0.01 -26.68
CA SER A 251 -0.04 -1.17 -26.25
C SER A 251 0.22 -1.47 -24.78
N ASN A 252 -0.69 -2.14 -24.10
CA ASN A 252 -0.41 -2.63 -22.74
C ASN A 252 0.84 -3.53 -22.69
N LEU A 253 1.09 -4.30 -23.75
CA LEU A 253 2.29 -5.15 -23.89
C LEU A 253 3.61 -4.37 -23.75
N SER A 254 3.65 -3.12 -24.21
CA SER A 254 4.83 -2.26 -24.11
C SER A 254 5.19 -1.93 -22.65
N PHE A 255 4.21 -1.85 -21.75
CA PHE A 255 4.44 -1.68 -20.32
C PHE A 255 4.75 -2.99 -19.60
N LEU A 256 4.25 -4.12 -20.11
CA LEU A 256 4.49 -5.43 -19.49
C LEU A 256 5.90 -5.94 -19.81
N CYS A 257 6.38 -5.70 -21.02
CA CYS A 257 7.59 -6.32 -21.57
C CYS A 257 8.56 -5.35 -22.25
N GLY A 258 8.23 -4.05 -22.30
CA GLY A 258 9.10 -3.06 -22.89
C GLY A 258 10.21 -2.59 -21.95
N PRO A 259 11.25 -1.93 -22.49
CA PRO A 259 12.39 -1.47 -21.72
C PRO A 259 12.05 -0.39 -20.69
N GLN A 260 10.92 0.30 -20.87
CA GLN A 260 10.40 1.32 -19.95
C GLN A 260 10.01 0.71 -18.59
N GLN A 261 9.51 -0.52 -18.60
CA GLN A 261 9.08 -1.27 -17.41
C GLN A 261 9.37 -2.77 -17.63
N PRO A 262 10.55 -3.27 -17.26
CA PRO A 262 10.91 -4.67 -17.47
C PRO A 262 10.25 -5.58 -16.40
N LEU A 263 8.91 -5.62 -16.38
CA LEU A 263 8.13 -6.32 -15.36
C LEU A 263 8.39 -7.84 -15.34
N GLN A 264 8.87 -8.40 -16.44
CA GLN A 264 9.35 -9.79 -16.55
C GLN A 264 10.47 -10.14 -15.55
N THR A 265 11.18 -9.13 -15.03
CA THR A 265 12.31 -9.30 -14.11
C THR A 265 12.01 -8.83 -12.69
N SER A 266 10.73 -8.68 -12.36
CA SER A 266 10.26 -8.11 -11.10
C SER A 266 9.06 -8.90 -10.58
N PRO A 267 9.11 -9.42 -9.33
CA PRO A 267 7.99 -10.17 -8.76
C PRO A 267 6.68 -9.36 -8.71
N SER A 268 5.54 -10.06 -8.69
CA SER A 268 4.21 -9.43 -8.74
C SER A 268 3.76 -8.84 -7.40
N PHE A 269 4.02 -9.54 -6.29
CA PHE A 269 3.44 -9.23 -4.98
C PHE A 269 4.40 -8.45 -4.09
N PRO A 270 3.98 -7.38 -3.38
CA PRO A 270 2.76 -6.61 -3.62
C PRO A 270 2.89 -5.68 -4.84
N SER A 271 1.78 -5.08 -5.27
CA SER A 271 1.80 -4.10 -6.35
C SER A 271 2.37 -2.75 -5.90
N GLY A 272 3.64 -2.48 -6.23
CA GLY A 272 4.27 -1.19 -5.93
C GLY A 272 3.64 0.01 -6.65
N HIS A 273 3.07 -0.18 -7.85
CA HIS A 273 2.29 0.88 -8.50
C HIS A 273 1.03 1.19 -7.69
N THR A 274 0.30 0.16 -7.24
CA THR A 274 -0.89 0.37 -6.40
C THR A 274 -0.52 1.06 -5.10
N THR A 275 0.58 0.65 -4.45
CA THR A 275 1.09 1.32 -3.25
C THR A 275 1.32 2.81 -3.52
N PHE A 276 2.12 3.14 -4.53
CA PHE A 276 2.39 4.52 -4.92
C PHE A 276 1.11 5.33 -5.18
N GLY A 277 0.18 4.78 -5.99
CA GLY A 277 -1.03 5.49 -6.36
C GLY A 277 -2.01 5.69 -5.20
N TYR A 278 -2.07 4.73 -4.27
CA TYR A 278 -2.82 4.91 -3.02
C TYR A 278 -2.17 5.97 -2.13
N THR A 279 -0.85 5.96 -1.95
CA THR A 279 -0.14 6.94 -1.13
C THR A 279 -0.40 8.36 -1.62
N GLU A 280 -0.17 8.64 -2.90
CA GLU A 280 -0.36 10.00 -3.45
C GLU A 280 -1.84 10.42 -3.43
N SER A 281 -2.76 9.50 -3.73
CA SER A 281 -4.20 9.80 -3.69
C SER A 281 -4.71 10.07 -2.27
N VAL A 282 -4.28 9.28 -1.29
CA VAL A 282 -4.62 9.49 0.13
C VAL A 282 -4.09 10.84 0.60
N LEU A 283 -2.84 11.19 0.26
CA LEU A 283 -2.26 12.48 0.61
C LEU A 283 -3.01 13.65 -0.06
N LEU A 284 -3.39 13.54 -1.32
CA LEU A 284 -4.26 14.54 -1.97
C LEU A 284 -5.63 14.64 -1.29
N GLY A 285 -6.21 13.52 -0.85
CA GLY A 285 -7.46 13.50 -0.07
C GLY A 285 -7.31 14.18 1.29
N ILE A 286 -6.19 13.96 1.97
CA ILE A 286 -5.83 14.67 3.21
C ILE A 286 -5.64 16.17 2.93
N LEU A 287 -4.97 16.55 1.85
CA LEU A 287 -4.72 17.95 1.52
C LEU A 287 -5.98 18.70 1.09
N VAL A 288 -6.95 18.00 0.47
CA VAL A 288 -8.24 18.55 0.01
C VAL A 288 -9.38 17.70 0.60
N PRO A 289 -9.70 17.86 1.90
CA PRO A 289 -10.63 16.97 2.60
C PRO A 289 -12.02 16.88 1.97
N ALA A 290 -12.51 17.96 1.35
CA ALA A 290 -13.78 17.98 0.62
C ALA A 290 -13.87 16.98 -0.56
N ARG A 291 -12.72 16.48 -1.03
CA ARG A 291 -12.60 15.50 -2.11
C ARG A 291 -12.04 14.15 -1.64
N TYR A 292 -11.87 13.94 -0.33
CA TYR A 292 -11.22 12.74 0.20
C TYR A 292 -11.92 11.44 -0.25
N PRO A 293 -13.26 11.29 -0.18
CA PRO A 293 -13.91 10.08 -0.70
C PRO A 293 -13.59 9.81 -2.18
N GLN A 294 -13.64 10.84 -3.03
CA GLN A 294 -13.33 10.71 -4.46
C GLN A 294 -11.85 10.37 -4.71
N MET A 295 -10.93 10.89 -3.89
CA MET A 295 -9.52 10.51 -3.96
C MET A 295 -9.29 9.05 -3.59
N ILE A 296 -10.02 8.52 -2.62
CA ILE A 296 -9.97 7.08 -2.27
C ILE A 296 -10.50 6.20 -3.42
N VAL A 297 -11.53 6.68 -4.14
CA VAL A 297 -12.07 6.00 -5.34
C VAL A 297 -11.04 6.05 -6.48
N ARG A 298 -10.37 7.19 -6.69
CA ARG A 298 -9.29 7.33 -7.68
C ARG A 298 -8.12 6.39 -7.39
N ALA A 299 -7.77 6.21 -6.12
CA ALA A 299 -6.75 5.25 -5.69
C ALA A 299 -7.13 3.80 -6.05
N ALA A 300 -8.38 3.42 -5.74
CA ALA A 300 -8.92 2.12 -6.10
C ALA A 300 -8.96 1.89 -7.61
N GLU A 301 -9.27 2.93 -8.38
CA GLU A 301 -9.25 2.89 -9.85
C GLU A 301 -7.84 2.63 -10.37
N TYR A 302 -6.83 3.34 -9.85
CA TYR A 302 -5.43 3.12 -10.24
C TYR A 302 -4.97 1.68 -9.97
N GLY A 303 -5.35 1.14 -8.81
CA GLY A 303 -5.12 -0.28 -8.47
C GLY A 303 -5.81 -1.24 -9.45
N ASN A 304 -7.09 -1.02 -9.71
CA ASN A 304 -7.87 -1.80 -10.68
C ASN A 304 -7.28 -1.73 -12.10
N ASP A 305 -6.75 -0.57 -12.49
CA ASP A 305 -6.10 -0.36 -13.78
C ASP A 305 -4.84 -1.21 -13.93
N ARG A 306 -4.16 -1.56 -12.82
CA ARG A 306 -3.03 -2.51 -12.87
C ARG A 306 -3.47 -3.93 -13.21
N ILE A 307 -4.69 -4.30 -12.86
CA ILE A 307 -5.32 -5.58 -13.22
C ILE A 307 -5.71 -5.54 -14.69
N ILE A 308 -6.38 -4.47 -15.14
CA ILE A 308 -6.79 -4.27 -16.54
C ILE A 308 -5.58 -4.28 -17.48
N LEU A 309 -4.48 -3.64 -17.07
CA LEU A 309 -3.22 -3.64 -17.81
C LEU A 309 -2.63 -5.05 -18.00
N GLY A 310 -2.95 -5.99 -17.08
CA GLY A 310 -2.40 -7.35 -17.02
C GLY A 310 -1.13 -7.46 -16.16
N ALA A 311 -0.81 -6.44 -15.37
CA ALA A 311 0.44 -6.35 -14.63
C ALA A 311 0.40 -7.01 -13.25
N HIS A 312 -0.76 -7.06 -12.61
CA HIS A 312 -0.94 -7.45 -11.22
C HIS A 312 -2.25 -8.21 -10.98
N TYR A 313 -2.21 -9.19 -10.07
CA TYR A 313 -3.41 -9.87 -9.59
C TYR A 313 -4.21 -8.99 -8.63
N ALA A 314 -5.48 -9.34 -8.42
CA ALA A 314 -6.32 -8.67 -7.41
C ALA A 314 -5.68 -8.68 -6.00
N MET A 315 -5.06 -9.79 -5.58
CA MET A 315 -4.33 -9.88 -4.31
C MET A 315 -3.11 -8.93 -4.25
N ASP A 316 -2.40 -8.70 -5.36
CA ASP A 316 -1.28 -7.74 -5.39
C ASP A 316 -1.76 -6.31 -5.13
N VAL A 317 -2.91 -5.98 -5.71
CA VAL A 317 -3.55 -4.66 -5.61
C VAL A 317 -4.07 -4.43 -4.21
N LEU A 318 -4.78 -5.40 -3.63
CA LEU A 318 -5.25 -5.32 -2.25
C LEU A 318 -4.09 -5.20 -1.25
N ALA A 319 -2.99 -5.94 -1.46
CA ALA A 319 -1.79 -5.81 -0.64
C ALA A 319 -1.08 -4.46 -0.85
N GLY A 320 -1.04 -3.96 -2.08
CA GLY A 320 -0.49 -2.64 -2.39
C GLY A 320 -1.24 -1.51 -1.68
N ARG A 321 -2.59 -1.55 -1.71
CA ARG A 321 -3.47 -0.67 -0.92
C ARG A 321 -3.15 -0.76 0.57
N THR A 322 -3.17 -1.99 1.11
CA THR A 322 -2.97 -2.25 2.54
C THR A 322 -1.66 -1.65 3.02
N LEU A 323 -0.58 -1.88 2.27
CA LEU A 323 0.73 -1.34 2.58
C LEU A 323 0.75 0.19 2.55
N ALA A 324 0.13 0.81 1.54
CA ALA A 324 0.07 2.27 1.44
C ALA A 324 -0.67 2.92 2.60
N LEU A 325 -1.81 2.35 3.01
CA LEU A 325 -2.56 2.88 4.15
C LEU A 325 -1.77 2.75 5.45
N TYR A 326 -1.05 1.64 5.62
CA TYR A 326 -0.17 1.41 6.77
C TYR A 326 0.98 2.41 6.84
N GLU A 327 1.71 2.61 5.74
CA GLU A 327 2.86 3.51 5.69
C GLU A 327 2.45 4.99 5.79
N VAL A 328 1.34 5.40 5.18
CA VAL A 328 0.81 6.76 5.39
C VAL A 328 0.37 6.96 6.83
N ALA A 329 -0.32 6.00 7.46
CA ALA A 329 -0.64 6.09 8.89
C ALA A 329 0.63 6.16 9.75
N ARG A 330 1.67 5.40 9.41
CA ARG A 330 2.98 5.45 10.08
C ARG A 330 3.62 6.82 10.02
N LEU A 331 3.57 7.48 8.86
CA LEU A 331 4.12 8.82 8.65
C LEU A 331 3.35 9.90 9.44
N LEU A 332 2.04 9.71 9.59
CA LEU A 332 1.16 10.65 10.30
C LEU A 332 1.16 10.46 11.82
N ASP A 333 1.40 9.23 12.30
CA ASP A 333 1.39 8.92 13.73
C ASP A 333 2.62 9.55 14.42
N PRO A 334 2.45 10.43 15.42
CA PRO A 334 3.55 11.07 16.14
C PRO A 334 4.55 10.08 16.78
N LYS A 335 4.12 8.85 17.08
CA LYS A 335 4.98 7.81 17.68
C LYS A 335 5.92 7.16 16.66
N THR A 336 5.48 7.03 15.40
CA THR A 336 6.19 6.26 14.37
C THR A 336 6.70 7.11 13.19
N GLY A 337 6.15 8.31 13.00
CA GLY A 337 6.53 9.25 11.94
C GLY A 337 7.74 10.10 12.32
N ALA A 338 8.06 10.19 13.62
CA ALA A 338 9.25 10.89 14.12
C ALA A 338 10.52 10.21 13.56
N GLY A 339 11.24 10.90 12.67
CA GLY A 339 12.48 10.41 12.07
C GLY A 339 12.35 9.84 10.65
N ALA A 340 11.16 9.87 10.03
CA ALA A 340 10.98 9.60 8.58
C ALA A 340 11.64 10.65 7.65
N ALA A 341 12.51 11.49 8.21
CA ALA A 341 13.43 12.34 7.49
C ALA A 341 14.27 11.47 6.55
N ALA A 342 13.80 11.35 5.31
CA ALA A 342 14.35 10.44 4.32
C ALA A 342 15.88 10.54 4.33
N SER A 343 16.56 9.45 4.69
CA SER A 343 18.03 9.37 4.78
C SER A 343 18.75 9.59 3.44
N LYS A 344 18.01 9.99 2.40
CA LYS A 344 18.43 10.36 1.05
C LYS A 344 17.74 11.63 0.51
N ALA A 345 16.91 12.31 1.30
CA ALA A 345 16.42 13.62 0.88
C ALA A 345 17.62 14.55 0.62
N PRO A 346 17.58 15.37 -0.45
CA PRO A 346 18.54 16.46 -0.63
C PRO A 346 18.73 17.22 0.69
N ALA A 347 19.93 17.73 0.98
CA ALA A 347 20.25 18.32 2.29
C ALA A 347 19.31 19.47 2.72
N ASN A 348 18.58 20.09 1.78
CA ASN A 348 17.54 21.09 2.04
C ASN A 348 16.13 20.50 2.35
N LYS A 349 15.95 19.18 2.29
CA LYS A 349 14.70 18.45 2.50
C LYS A 349 14.76 17.41 3.64
N SER A 350 15.96 17.04 4.13
CA SER A 350 16.16 15.89 5.04
C SER A 350 15.97 16.18 6.54
N HIS A 351 15.42 17.33 6.93
CA HIS A 351 15.25 17.72 8.34
C HIS A 351 13.82 18.14 8.69
N ALA A 352 12.89 18.05 7.75
CA ALA A 352 11.52 18.51 7.97
C ALA A 352 10.68 17.40 8.61
N ASP A 353 10.00 17.74 9.70
CA ASP A 353 8.98 16.89 10.33
C ASP A 353 7.80 16.70 9.35
N PHE A 354 7.37 15.45 9.13
CA PHE A 354 6.34 15.13 8.13
C PHE A 354 5.04 15.91 8.38
N SER A 355 4.64 16.05 9.65
CA SER A 355 3.45 16.83 10.02
C SER A 355 3.58 18.30 9.66
N SER A 356 4.76 18.91 9.90
CA SER A 356 5.05 20.29 9.49
C SER A 356 5.04 20.49 7.97
N VAL A 357 5.59 19.53 7.21
CA VAL A 357 5.58 19.57 5.74
C VAL A 357 4.16 19.44 5.22
N LEU A 358 3.37 18.52 5.77
CA LEU A 358 1.96 18.33 5.43
C LEU A 358 1.14 19.61 5.67
N ALA A 359 1.32 20.25 6.84
CA ALA A 359 0.63 21.50 7.17
C ALA A 359 0.98 22.63 6.19
N GLN A 360 2.26 22.75 5.82
CA GLN A 360 2.70 23.75 4.84
C GLN A 360 2.20 23.43 3.43
N ALA A 361 2.26 22.16 3.00
CA ALA A 361 1.74 21.70 1.72
C ALA A 361 0.22 21.97 1.59
N ARG A 362 -0.56 21.71 2.65
CA ARG A 362 -2.00 22.03 2.69
C ARG A 362 -2.23 23.52 2.52
N LYS A 363 -1.47 24.35 3.24
CA LYS A 363 -1.57 25.81 3.15
C LYS A 363 -1.26 26.29 1.73
N ASP A 364 -0.17 25.83 1.14
CA ASP A 364 0.26 26.21 -0.22
C ASP A 364 -0.79 25.81 -1.26
N LEU A 365 -1.29 24.58 -1.19
CA LEU A 365 -2.28 24.06 -2.14
C LEU A 365 -3.63 24.78 -2.00
N THR A 366 -4.07 25.02 -0.76
CA THR A 366 -5.30 25.79 -0.49
C THR A 366 -5.19 27.21 -1.05
N GLN A 367 -4.06 27.88 -0.80
CA GLN A 367 -3.83 29.23 -1.33
C GLN A 367 -3.75 29.25 -2.85
N PHE A 368 -3.15 28.22 -3.46
CA PHE A 368 -3.16 28.05 -4.92
C PHE A 368 -4.59 27.98 -5.45
N PHE A 369 -5.43 27.07 -4.94
CA PHE A 369 -6.81 26.95 -5.41
C PHE A 369 -7.65 28.20 -5.17
N LEU A 370 -7.51 28.89 -4.04
CA LEU A 370 -8.24 30.15 -3.79
C LEU A 370 -7.83 31.28 -4.75
N ARG A 371 -6.59 31.27 -5.26
CA ARG A 371 -6.14 32.22 -6.27
C ARG A 371 -6.70 31.88 -7.65
N GLU A 372 -6.52 30.64 -8.08
CA GLU A 372 -6.82 30.21 -9.45
C GLU A 372 -8.30 29.96 -9.69
N CYS A 373 -9.03 29.46 -8.68
CA CYS A 373 -10.45 29.20 -8.84
C CYS A 373 -11.26 30.50 -8.94
N SER A 374 -12.26 30.47 -9.82
CA SER A 374 -13.24 31.54 -9.96
C SER A 374 -14.02 31.74 -8.65
N GLU A 375 -14.45 30.63 -8.05
CA GLU A 375 -15.02 30.58 -6.72
C GLU A 375 -13.93 30.84 -5.67
N LYS A 376 -14.05 31.93 -4.90
CA LYS A 376 -13.12 32.27 -3.81
C LYS A 376 -13.36 31.46 -2.53
N ILE A 377 -14.10 30.37 -2.64
CA ILE A 377 -14.41 29.42 -1.58
C ILE A 377 -14.06 28.02 -2.09
N LEU A 378 -13.14 27.34 -1.41
CA LEU A 378 -12.61 26.06 -1.86
C LEU A 378 -13.70 24.98 -2.01
N SER A 379 -14.68 24.93 -1.10
CA SER A 379 -15.77 23.96 -1.18
C SER A 379 -16.70 24.20 -2.37
N ALA A 380 -16.96 25.46 -2.73
CA ALA A 380 -17.74 25.80 -3.93
C ALA A 380 -16.96 25.40 -5.20
N CYS A 381 -15.65 25.63 -5.21
CA CYS A 381 -14.78 25.19 -6.30
C CYS A 381 -14.78 23.66 -6.46
N ALA A 382 -14.62 22.93 -5.34
CA ALA A 382 -14.63 21.46 -5.31
C ALA A 382 -15.95 20.84 -5.79
N ALA A 383 -17.07 21.57 -5.66
CA ALA A 383 -18.39 21.15 -6.10
C ALA A 383 -18.60 21.30 -7.61
N GLN A 384 -17.75 22.06 -8.31
CA GLN A 384 -17.80 22.20 -9.77
C GLN A 384 -17.15 20.99 -10.46
N ASP A 385 -17.81 19.83 -10.31
CA ASP A 385 -17.31 18.57 -10.82
C ASP A 385 -18.24 17.96 -11.87
N HIS A 386 -17.71 17.76 -13.06
CA HIS A 386 -18.34 17.01 -14.16
C HIS A 386 -17.46 15.83 -14.63
N SER A 387 -16.46 15.45 -13.83
CA SER A 387 -15.60 14.29 -14.09
C SER A 387 -16.34 12.97 -13.84
N ARG A 388 -15.65 11.85 -14.08
CA ARG A 388 -16.14 10.50 -13.75
C ARG A 388 -16.44 10.30 -12.25
N PHE A 389 -15.89 11.15 -11.39
CA PHE A 389 -16.10 11.11 -9.94
C PHE A 389 -17.29 11.94 -9.47
N ALA A 390 -18.01 12.62 -10.37
CA ALA A 390 -19.18 13.43 -10.02
C ALA A 390 -20.40 12.59 -9.58
N ASN A 391 -20.43 11.29 -9.90
CA ASN A 391 -21.53 10.39 -9.55
C ASN A 391 -21.21 9.60 -8.28
N ALA A 392 -21.87 9.95 -7.17
CA ALA A 392 -21.65 9.31 -5.87
C ALA A 392 -22.01 7.81 -5.88
N ASP A 393 -23.14 7.42 -6.46
CA ASP A 393 -23.58 6.02 -6.51
C ASP A 393 -22.58 5.13 -7.27
N LYS A 394 -22.00 5.64 -8.37
CA LYS A 394 -20.95 4.93 -9.10
C LYS A 394 -19.66 4.82 -8.29
N ASN A 395 -19.27 5.89 -7.61
CA ASN A 395 -18.09 5.89 -6.75
C ASN A 395 -18.21 4.86 -5.64
N GLU A 396 -19.34 4.85 -4.93
CA GLU A 396 -19.63 3.90 -3.85
C GLU A 396 -19.67 2.46 -4.37
N ALA A 397 -20.41 2.20 -5.45
CA ALA A 397 -20.51 0.87 -6.04
C ALA A 397 -19.14 0.33 -6.51
N PHE A 398 -18.33 1.18 -7.14
CA PHE A 398 -16.97 0.83 -7.56
C PHE A 398 -16.09 0.51 -6.35
N TYR A 399 -16.03 1.42 -5.36
CA TYR A 399 -15.17 1.23 -4.20
C TYR A 399 -15.54 -0.02 -3.40
N ASN A 400 -16.84 -0.24 -3.14
CA ASN A 400 -17.35 -1.43 -2.47
C ASN A 400 -16.94 -2.73 -3.17
N ALA A 401 -16.95 -2.77 -4.50
CA ALA A 401 -16.49 -3.94 -5.24
C ALA A 401 -14.97 -4.16 -5.09
N THR A 402 -14.18 -3.08 -5.15
CA THR A 402 -12.71 -3.13 -5.03
C THR A 402 -12.19 -3.34 -3.61
N GLN A 403 -13.04 -3.28 -2.58
CA GLN A 403 -12.67 -3.63 -1.21
C GLN A 403 -12.14 -5.07 -1.11
N THR A 404 -12.70 -6.00 -1.89
CA THR A 404 -12.32 -7.42 -1.87
C THR A 404 -12.15 -8.04 -3.25
N TYR A 405 -12.59 -7.37 -4.32
CA TYR A 405 -12.76 -7.96 -5.65
C TYR A 405 -13.64 -9.23 -5.66
N GLY A 406 -14.45 -9.46 -4.62
CA GLY A 406 -15.24 -10.69 -4.47
C GLY A 406 -14.40 -11.94 -4.19
N LEU A 407 -13.16 -11.79 -3.74
CA LEU A 407 -12.32 -12.90 -3.27
C LEU A 407 -12.98 -13.59 -2.06
N PRO A 408 -12.78 -14.92 -1.90
CA PRO A 408 -13.39 -15.67 -0.80
C PRO A 408 -12.80 -15.27 0.56
N VAL A 409 -13.61 -15.43 1.60
CA VAL A 409 -13.15 -15.37 2.99
C VAL A 409 -12.20 -16.53 3.25
N VAL A 410 -10.97 -16.21 3.66
CA VAL A 410 -9.89 -17.14 4.00
C VAL A 410 -9.86 -17.42 5.50
N TRP A 411 -10.20 -16.42 6.31
CA TRP A 411 -10.14 -16.48 7.78
C TRP A 411 -11.51 -16.18 8.40
N PRO A 412 -12.41 -17.19 8.50
CA PRO A 412 -13.79 -16.97 8.95
C PRO A 412 -13.93 -16.43 10.37
N ALA A 413 -12.94 -16.64 11.23
CA ALA A 413 -12.91 -16.09 12.58
C ALA A 413 -12.73 -14.56 12.55
N ALA A 414 -11.82 -14.06 11.71
CA ALA A 414 -11.57 -12.64 11.54
C ALA A 414 -12.74 -11.93 10.82
N ALA A 415 -13.46 -12.63 9.94
CA ALA A 415 -14.69 -12.11 9.31
C ALA A 415 -15.81 -11.70 10.28
N LYS A 416 -15.75 -12.14 11.53
CA LYS A 416 -16.72 -11.81 12.59
C LYS A 416 -16.09 -11.03 13.74
N ALA A 417 -14.79 -10.74 13.66
CA ALA A 417 -14.09 -9.99 14.68
C ALA A 417 -14.39 -8.49 14.51
N THR A 418 -14.38 -7.78 15.64
CA THR A 418 -14.35 -6.33 15.67
C THR A 418 -12.99 -5.94 16.22
N GLU A 419 -12.22 -5.24 15.41
CA GLU A 419 -10.88 -4.81 15.76
C GLU A 419 -10.95 -3.54 16.61
N ASP A 420 -10.10 -3.48 17.62
CA ASP A 420 -9.92 -2.26 18.39
C ASP A 420 -8.84 -1.41 17.73
N VAL A 421 -9.28 -0.59 16.76
CA VAL A 421 -8.43 0.30 15.97
C VAL A 421 -7.52 1.17 16.85
N SER A 422 -8.01 1.61 18.01
CA SER A 422 -7.30 2.50 18.94
C SER A 422 -6.06 1.87 19.58
N LYS A 423 -5.96 0.53 19.58
CA LYS A 423 -4.83 -0.21 20.15
C LYS A 423 -3.70 -0.43 19.16
N LEU A 424 -3.88 -0.07 17.90
CA LEU A 424 -2.90 -0.33 16.86
C LEU A 424 -1.79 0.72 16.86
N THR A 425 -0.62 0.30 16.39
CA THR A 425 0.51 1.19 16.15
C THR A 425 1.17 0.73 14.85
N PRO A 426 1.24 1.59 13.82
CA PRO A 426 0.68 2.94 13.74
C PRO A 426 -0.85 2.96 13.92
N ASN A 427 -1.39 4.02 14.52
CA ASN A 427 -2.84 4.17 14.65
C ASN A 427 -3.44 4.69 13.32
N PRO A 428 -4.36 3.96 12.66
CA PRO A 428 -4.95 4.40 11.40
C PRO A 428 -5.91 5.60 11.55
N GLY A 429 -6.37 5.95 12.75
CA GLY A 429 -7.17 7.14 13.03
C GLY A 429 -6.50 8.44 12.55
N TYR A 430 -5.16 8.46 12.48
CA TYR A 430 -4.42 9.57 11.89
C TYR A 430 -4.70 9.79 10.40
N LEU A 431 -5.16 8.78 9.65
CA LEU A 431 -5.61 8.94 8.26
C LEU A 431 -6.83 9.85 8.15
N LEU A 432 -7.66 9.94 9.19
CA LEU A 432 -8.81 10.84 9.26
C LEU A 432 -8.46 12.16 9.95
N THR A 433 -7.83 12.13 11.12
CA THR A 433 -7.54 13.38 11.87
C THR A 433 -6.55 14.28 11.15
N ALA A 434 -5.67 13.72 10.31
CA ALA A 434 -4.84 14.52 9.42
C ALA A 434 -5.71 15.35 8.47
N ALA A 435 -6.74 14.77 7.84
CA ALA A 435 -7.65 15.46 6.91
C ALA A 435 -8.63 16.39 7.63
N TYR A 436 -9.16 15.95 8.77
CA TYR A 436 -10.22 16.59 9.56
C TYR A 436 -9.67 16.97 10.94
N PRO A 437 -8.90 18.08 11.06
CA PRO A 437 -8.15 18.39 12.27
C PRO A 437 -9.03 18.77 13.47
N LYS A 438 -10.35 18.95 13.30
CA LYS A 438 -11.27 19.14 14.43
C LYS A 438 -11.80 17.81 14.98
N LEU A 439 -11.65 16.71 14.24
CA LEU A 439 -12.08 15.39 14.66
C LEU A 439 -11.13 14.86 15.75
N ALA A 440 -11.69 14.49 16.91
CA ALA A 440 -10.91 13.84 17.96
C ALA A 440 -10.41 12.46 17.49
N LEU A 441 -9.25 12.01 17.96
CA LEU A 441 -8.68 10.73 17.56
C LEU A 441 -9.60 9.57 17.95
N GLU A 442 -10.27 9.65 19.10
CA GLU A 442 -11.22 8.64 19.56
C GLU A 442 -12.45 8.54 18.65
N ASP A 443 -12.89 9.67 18.07
CA ASP A 443 -13.98 9.70 17.10
C ASP A 443 -13.52 9.14 15.75
N ALA A 444 -12.29 9.44 15.32
CA ALA A 444 -11.69 8.85 14.13
C ALA A 444 -11.57 7.33 14.24
N ASP A 445 -11.06 6.82 15.37
CA ASP A 445 -10.92 5.39 15.65
C ASP A 445 -12.29 4.70 15.64
N ARG A 446 -13.31 5.33 16.25
CA ARG A 446 -14.69 4.83 16.23
C ARG A 446 -15.26 4.82 14.82
N ILE A 447 -15.07 5.87 14.03
CA ILE A 447 -15.54 5.93 12.63
C ILE A 447 -14.92 4.79 11.83
N LEU A 448 -13.60 4.57 11.94
CA LEU A 448 -12.91 3.50 11.23
C LEU A 448 -13.47 2.14 11.62
N ALA A 449 -13.61 1.86 12.92
CA ALA A 449 -14.20 0.61 13.40
C ALA A 449 -15.65 0.39 12.94
N GLU A 450 -16.47 1.46 12.87
CA GLU A 450 -17.86 1.40 12.43
C GLU A 450 -18.02 1.26 10.92
N THR A 451 -16.99 1.61 10.14
CA THR A 451 -17.03 1.62 8.67
C THR A 451 -16.20 0.51 8.04
N GLU A 452 -15.51 -0.32 8.81
CA GLU A 452 -14.65 -1.38 8.28
C GLU A 452 -15.33 -2.20 7.17
N GLY A 453 -14.55 -2.41 6.11
CA GLY A 453 -14.92 -3.29 5.02
C GLY A 453 -14.97 -4.76 5.43
N PRO A 454 -15.34 -5.66 4.51
CA PRO A 454 -15.53 -7.07 4.79
C PRO A 454 -14.28 -7.73 5.40
N GLY A 455 -14.43 -8.38 6.55
CA GLY A 455 -13.35 -9.10 7.23
C GLY A 455 -13.07 -10.51 6.71
N GLY A 456 -11.95 -11.09 7.15
CA GLY A 456 -11.53 -12.45 6.86
C GLY A 456 -10.92 -12.67 5.48
N GLY A 457 -10.54 -11.59 4.77
CA GLY A 457 -9.80 -11.66 3.51
C GLY A 457 -8.39 -12.24 3.70
N PHE A 458 -7.65 -12.47 2.62
CA PHE A 458 -6.40 -13.23 2.66
C PHE A 458 -5.28 -12.64 3.55
N LEU A 459 -5.29 -11.32 3.81
CA LEU A 459 -4.36 -10.64 4.72
C LEU A 459 -4.86 -10.59 6.18
N ASP A 460 -6.11 -10.97 6.43
CA ASP A 460 -6.74 -10.87 7.74
C ASP A 460 -6.52 -12.15 8.59
N GLY A 461 -5.26 -12.61 8.64
CA GLY A 461 -4.84 -13.90 9.19
C GLY A 461 -4.61 -13.93 10.70
N GLY A 462 -5.24 -13.03 11.46
CA GLY A 462 -5.07 -12.93 12.92
C GLY A 462 -3.90 -12.06 13.40
N ASN A 463 -3.16 -11.43 12.47
CA ASN A 463 -2.26 -10.33 12.80
C ASN A 463 -3.10 -9.06 13.06
N PRO A 464 -2.91 -8.32 14.18
CA PRO A 464 -3.59 -7.06 14.43
C PRO A 464 -3.47 -6.02 13.31
N LEU A 465 -2.36 -6.03 12.56
CA LEU A 465 -2.18 -5.13 11.41
C LEU A 465 -3.07 -5.50 10.21
N GLY A 466 -3.69 -6.68 10.20
CA GLY A 466 -4.65 -7.12 9.17
C GLY A 466 -5.81 -6.15 8.96
N VAL A 467 -6.16 -5.34 9.97
CA VAL A 467 -7.18 -4.28 9.84
C VAL A 467 -6.90 -3.32 8.70
N TYR A 468 -5.63 -3.05 8.37
CA TYR A 468 -5.27 -2.13 7.29
C TYR A 468 -5.78 -2.60 5.93
N SER A 469 -6.03 -3.91 5.78
CA SER A 469 -6.63 -4.47 4.57
C SER A 469 -8.14 -4.22 4.47
N ARG A 470 -8.78 -3.89 5.60
CA ARG A 470 -10.23 -3.69 5.77
C ARG A 470 -10.63 -2.22 5.90
N LEU A 471 -9.68 -1.28 5.98
CA LEU A 471 -10.03 0.13 6.11
C LEU A 471 -10.89 0.59 4.92
N ASP A 472 -12.08 1.07 5.23
CA ASP A 472 -13.00 1.70 4.28
C ASP A 472 -12.89 3.22 4.41
N LEU A 473 -11.83 3.78 3.83
CA LEU A 473 -11.60 5.22 3.91
C LEU A 473 -12.63 6.03 3.13
N TYR A 474 -13.38 5.44 2.20
CA TYR A 474 -14.45 6.12 1.47
C TYR A 474 -15.59 6.49 2.41
N HIS A 475 -16.17 5.50 3.08
CA HIS A 475 -17.27 5.71 4.03
C HIS A 475 -16.79 6.42 5.30
N ALA A 476 -15.58 6.10 5.78
CA ALA A 476 -15.00 6.78 6.92
C ALA A 476 -14.82 8.29 6.68
N ALA A 477 -14.30 8.68 5.50
CA ALA A 477 -14.15 10.09 5.14
C ALA A 477 -15.51 10.79 5.01
N GLN A 478 -16.53 10.16 4.42
CA GLN A 478 -17.88 10.73 4.36
C GLN A 478 -18.46 10.99 5.75
N LYS A 479 -18.28 10.03 6.67
CA LYS A 479 -18.76 10.16 8.05
C LYS A 479 -18.03 11.25 8.82
N ALA A 480 -16.69 11.34 8.67
CA ALA A 480 -15.89 12.40 9.25
C ALA A 480 -16.29 13.79 8.73
N GLN A 481 -16.51 13.94 7.41
CA GLN A 481 -17.01 15.17 6.80
C GLN A 481 -18.35 15.61 7.39
N ALA A 482 -19.28 14.66 7.54
CA ALA A 482 -20.60 14.94 8.10
C ALA A 482 -20.53 15.41 9.57
N MET A 483 -19.62 14.82 10.36
CA MET A 483 -19.39 15.24 11.75
C MET A 483 -18.80 16.66 11.83
N GLU A 484 -17.73 16.97 11.09
CA GLU A 484 -17.18 18.34 11.08
C GLU A 484 -18.19 19.38 10.58
N ALA A 485 -19.07 19.02 9.63
CA ALA A 485 -20.11 19.91 9.14
C ALA A 485 -21.20 20.19 10.20
N ALA A 486 -21.52 19.20 11.04
CA ALA A 486 -22.49 19.35 12.13
C ALA A 486 -21.99 20.29 13.23
N ASP A 487 -20.71 20.21 13.58
CA ASP A 487 -20.07 21.07 14.60
C ASP A 487 -19.95 22.54 14.17
N ASN A 488 -20.05 22.83 12.88
CA ASN A 488 -20.02 24.19 12.34
C ASN A 488 -21.40 24.87 12.28
N LYS A 489 -22.50 24.20 12.70
CA LYS A 489 -23.81 24.87 12.83
C LYS A 489 -23.85 25.70 14.12
N PRO A 490 -24.25 27.00 14.06
CA PRO A 490 -24.43 27.78 15.28
C PRO A 490 -25.50 27.11 16.16
N ALA A 491 -25.22 26.95 17.46
CA ALA A 491 -26.21 26.50 18.43
C ALA A 491 -27.40 27.48 18.39
N HIS A 492 -28.57 26.95 18.05
CA HIS A 492 -29.81 27.71 17.94
C HIS A 492 -30.36 28.15 19.29
#